data_AF-A0A2S0KPS2-F1
#
_entry.id   AF-A0A2S0KPS2-F1
#
_cell.length_a   1.000
_cell.length_b   1.000
_cell.length_c   1.000
_cell.angle_alpha   90.00
_cell.angle_beta   90.00
_cell.angle_gamma   90.00
#
_symmetry.space_group_name_H-M   'P 1'
#
loop_
_entity.id
_entity.type
_entity.pdbx_description
1 polymer ?
#
loop_
_entity_poly.entity_id
_entity_poly.type
_entity_poly.pdbx_seq_one_letter_code
_entity_poly.pdbx_strand_id
1 'polypeptide(L)' 'MSKEKKTSDAQVRASRNWDKNNPEKARHSRYKSAAKTFIRHHATEEEMQELEELIKVRREKIAES' A
#
# COMPACT_ATOMS: atom_id res chain seq x y z
N MET A 1 -23.04 -8.48 17.11
CA MET A 1 -23.20 -9.08 15.76
C MET A 1 -21.84 -9.56 15.29
N SER A 2 -21.59 -10.87 15.31
CA SER A 2 -20.32 -11.46 14.85
C SER A 2 -20.24 -11.32 13.33
N LYS A 3 -19.27 -10.55 12.83
CA LYS A 3 -19.08 -10.30 11.40
C LYS A 3 -18.59 -11.59 10.75
N GLU A 4 -19.45 -12.27 10.00
CA GLU A 4 -19.05 -13.44 9.20
C GLU A 4 -17.89 -13.07 8.28
N LYS A 5 -16.85 -13.91 8.27
CA LYS A 5 -15.70 -13.71 7.39
C LYS A 5 -16.13 -13.97 5.95
N LYS A 6 -16.12 -12.93 5.12
CA LYS A 6 -16.40 -13.03 3.67
C LYS A 6 -15.40 -13.91 2.91
N THR A 7 -14.24 -14.21 3.49
CA THR A 7 -13.16 -14.96 2.83
C THR A 7 -12.96 -16.29 3.54
N SER A 8 -12.98 -17.38 2.79
CA SER A 8 -12.73 -18.73 3.31
C SER A 8 -11.29 -18.85 3.83
N ASP A 9 -11.09 -19.64 4.88
CA ASP A 9 -9.76 -19.94 5.43
C ASP A 9 -8.81 -20.52 4.36
N ALA A 10 -9.34 -21.25 3.38
CA ALA A 10 -8.55 -21.77 2.26
C ALA A 10 -7.99 -20.65 1.39
N GLN A 11 -8.79 -19.63 1.08
CA GLN A 11 -8.37 -18.46 0.30
C GLN A 11 -7.34 -17.62 1.07
N VAL A 12 -7.53 -17.47 2.38
CA VAL A 12 -6.56 -16.78 3.26
C VAL A 12 -5.21 -17.49 3.24
N ARG A 13 -5.20 -18.83 3.34
CA ARG A 13 -3.96 -19.63 3.27
C ARG A 13 -3.27 -19.50 1.91
N ALA A 14 -4.03 -19.56 0.82
CA ALA A 14 -3.51 -19.41 -0.53
C ALA A 14 -2.87 -18.03 -0.74
N SER A 15 -3.54 -16.95 -0.32
CA SER A 15 -3.00 -15.59 -0.39
C SER A 15 -1.72 -15.44 0.45
N ARG A 16 -1.70 -16.00 1.67
CA ARG A 16 -0.49 -15.99 2.51
C ARG A 16 0.67 -16.75 1.89
N ASN A 17 0.42 -17.88 1.24
CA ASN A 17 1.47 -18.63 0.54
C ASN A 17 2.00 -17.87 -0.68
N TRP A 18 1.12 -17.21 -1.43
CA TRP A 18 1.53 -16.36 -2.54
C TRP A 18 2.40 -15.19 -2.07
N ASP A 19 2.00 -14.52 -0.97
CA ASP A 19 2.78 -13.45 -0.34
C ASP A 19 4.17 -13.92 0.09
N LYS A 20 4.26 -15.10 0.71
CA LYS A 20 5.54 -15.71 1.13
C LYS A 20 6.45 -16.00 -0.08
N ASN A 21 5.89 -16.46 -1.19
CA ASN A 21 6.63 -16.77 -2.40
C ASN A 21 6.95 -15.54 -3.26
N ASN A 22 6.29 -14.40 -3.01
CA ASN A 22 6.47 -13.15 -3.77
C ASN A 22 6.71 -11.95 -2.81
N PRO A 23 7.76 -11.98 -1.98
CA PRO A 23 7.95 -11.00 -0.92
C PRO A 23 8.03 -9.57 -1.43
N GLU A 24 8.73 -9.33 -2.54
CA GLU A 24 8.87 -8.01 -3.15
C GLU A 24 7.53 -7.45 -3.67
N LYS A 25 6.74 -8.28 -4.36
CA LYS A 25 5.42 -7.88 -4.88
C LYS A 25 4.44 -7.62 -3.74
N ALA A 26 4.46 -8.47 -2.71
CA ALA A 26 3.63 -8.30 -1.52
C ALA A 26 4.01 -7.01 -0.79
N ARG A 27 5.31 -6.73 -0.62
CA ARG A 27 5.83 -5.50 -0.01
C ARG A 27 5.38 -4.26 -0.79
N HIS A 28 5.55 -4.26 -2.11
CA HIS A 28 5.09 -3.16 -2.98
C HIS A 28 3.58 -2.93 -2.84
N SER A 29 2.77 -3.99 -2.87
CA SER A 29 1.31 -3.91 -2.72
C SER A 29 0.89 -3.33 -1.36
N ARG A 30 1.56 -3.76 -0.28
CA ARG A 30 1.32 -3.25 1.09
C ARG A 30 1.64 -1.77 1.19
N TYR A 31 2.80 -1.33 0.71
CA TYR A 31 3.16 0.09 0.70
C TYR A 31 2.20 0.94 -0.12
N LYS A 32 1.85 0.47 -1.33
CA LYS A 32 0.89 1.17 -2.20
C LYS A 32 -0.47 1.33 -1.52
N SER A 33 -0.98 0.28 -0.87
CA SER A 33 -2.27 0.32 -0.20
C SER A 33 -2.24 1.20 1.05
N ALA A 34 -1.19 1.07 1.87
CA ALA A 34 -1.01 1.88 3.07
C ALA A 34 -0.92 3.38 2.73
N ALA A 35 -0.11 3.76 1.74
CA ALA A 35 0.03 5.16 1.31
C ALA A 35 -1.32 5.74 0.85
N LYS A 36 -2.09 4.99 0.05
CA LYS A 36 -3.43 5.42 -0.39
C LYS A 36 -4.39 5.63 0.78
N THR A 37 -4.39 4.73 1.76
CA THR A 37 -5.27 4.84 2.93
C THR A 37 -4.85 6.03 3.79
N PHE A 38 -3.55 6.22 4.00
CA PHE A 38 -3.02 7.34 4.74
C PHE A 38 -3.46 8.68 4.14
N ILE A 39 -3.17 8.90 2.85
CA ILE A 39 -3.55 10.14 2.14
C ILE A 39 -5.06 10.39 2.17
N ARG A 40 -5.89 9.34 2.06
CA ARG A 40 -7.35 9.52 1.99
C ARG A 40 -8.03 9.77 3.33
N HIS A 41 -7.47 9.27 4.42
CA HIS A 41 -8.23 9.14 5.68
C HIS A 41 -7.48 9.62 6.92
N HIS A 42 -6.16 9.78 6.85
CA HIS A 42 -5.34 10.02 8.04
C HIS A 42 -4.41 11.22 7.91
N ALA A 43 -3.95 11.56 6.70
CA ALA A 43 -2.97 12.61 6.49
C ALA A 43 -3.53 13.99 6.91
N THR A 44 -2.71 14.77 7.59
CA THR A 44 -2.94 16.20 7.82
C THR A 44 -2.59 17.02 6.57
N GLU A 45 -2.99 18.28 6.56
CA GLU A 45 -2.63 19.22 5.47
C GLU A 45 -1.11 19.35 5.30
N GLU A 46 -0.38 19.49 6.42
CA GLU A 46 1.08 19.59 6.43
C GLU A 46 1.73 18.31 5.84
N GLU A 47 1.26 17.14 6.24
CA GLU A 47 1.76 15.86 5.73
C GLU A 47 1.43 15.69 4.24
N MET A 48 0.27 16.17 3.76
CA MET A 48 -0.05 16.14 2.34
C MET A 48 0.92 17.01 1.52
N GLN A 49 1.26 18.20 2.01
CA GLN A 49 2.23 19.09 1.36
C GLN A 49 3.63 18.46 1.28
N GLU A 50 4.10 17.81 2.36
CA GLU A 50 5.36 17.07 2.33
C GLU A 50 5.33 15.93 1.31
N LEU A 51 4.23 15.16 1.25
CA LEU A 51 4.06 14.07 0.30
C LEU A 51 4.05 14.55 -1.16
N GLU A 52 3.46 15.72 -1.43
CA GLU A 52 3.49 16.31 -2.77
C GLU A 52 4.91 16.64 -3.24
N GLU A 53 5.73 17.23 -2.37
CA GLU A 53 7.12 17.54 -2.70
C GLU A 53 7.93 16.25 -2.91
N LEU A 54 7.73 15.22 -2.09
CA LEU A 54 8.36 13.91 -2.28
C LEU A 54 7.99 13.28 -3.64
N ILE A 55 6.72 13.42 -4.06
CA ILE A 55 6.27 12.93 -5.37
C ILE A 55 6.95 13.70 -6.51
N LYS A 56 7.06 15.03 -6.38
CA LYS A 56 7.71 15.89 -7.37
C LYS A 56 9.18 15.49 -7.56
N VAL A 57 9.96 15.45 -6.49
CA VAL A 57 11.38 15.03 -6.52
C VAL A 57 11.54 13.63 -7.10
N ARG A 58 10.63 12.69 -6.76
CA ARG A 58 10.69 11.33 -7.30
C ARG A 58 10.47 11.29 -8.80
N ARG A 59 9.55 12.10 -9.34
CA ARG A 59 9.25 12.18 -10.77
C ARG A 59 10.39 12.79 -11.56
N GLU A 60 11.02 13.84 -11.05
CA GLU A 60 12.22 14.45 -11.64
C GLU A 60 13.32 13.39 -11.79
N LYS A 61 13.61 12.64 -10.73
CA LYS A 61 14.58 11.53 -10.78
C LYS A 61 14.23 10.42 -11.80
N ILE A 62 12.94 10.19 -12.08
CA ILE A 62 12.53 9.22 -13.12
C ILE A 62 12.77 9.83 -14.51
N ALA A 63 12.43 11.10 -14.69
CA ALA A 63 12.58 11.78 -15.98
C ALA A 63 14.05 11.97 -16.39
N GLU A 64 14.95 12.05 -15.41
CA GLU A 64 16.40 12.13 -15.61
C GLU A 64 17.07 10.77 -15.90
N SER A 65 16.38 9.64 -15.70
CA SER A 65 16.90 8.27 -15.90
C SER A 65 16.41 7.65 -17.20
#